data_AF-A0A9N9PA56-F1
#
_entry.id   AF-A0A9N9PA56-F1
#
_cell.length_a   1.000
_cell.length_b   1.000
_cell.length_c   1.000
_cell.angle_alpha   90.00
_cell.angle_beta   90.00
_cell.angle_gamma   90.00
#
_symmetry.space_group_name_H-M   'P 1'
#
loop_
_entity.id
_entity.type
_entity.pdbx_description
1 polymer ?
#
loop_
_entity_poly.entity_id
_entity_poly.type
_entity_poly.pdbx_seq_one_letter_code
_entity_poly.pdbx_strand_id
1 'polypeptide(L)'
;EDTIDSSLEIPLAEDTIDSSLETSLTEDTINSSLEISLMEDTINSSLETSLTEDTINSSLETSLTEDTINSSLETSLTDDTINSSLETSLTDDTINSSLEIPLTEDEKINIKYCQEKICKFLFPYQQPEQETRANIHTRAYIRLARSLNRTLVLPNVGGSKVRACSLYPFDFYYNIDALRKQYPDIRFITQPKFFEWTKERKVRPIAQHSWMFRDFGNQNIIKVEEGVEFGHQKKKSLCIDQFNLNITNYKVIHPGIKKKLNKEVMLKFVTDTLKTPPMTGEYEVIMILNKLPRETFPSSNKVIPYSPYIIKESKKIINKLKPYIAIHWRMESGQPPLIPKCAKNLIKT
;
A
#
# COMPACT_ATOMS: atom_id res chain seq x y z
N GLU A 1 6.65 38.12 -57.93
CA GLU A 1 6.91 37.63 -59.29
C GLU A 1 8.07 36.65 -59.20
N ASP A 2 7.97 35.35 -59.47
CA ASP A 2 6.84 34.53 -59.88
C ASP A 2 7.06 33.09 -59.39
N THR A 3 5.94 32.43 -59.12
CA THR A 3 5.72 31.05 -58.70
C THR A 3 5.72 30.11 -59.90
N ILE A 4 6.31 28.91 -59.80
CA ILE A 4 5.87 27.59 -60.37
C ILE A 4 6.61 26.51 -59.54
N ASP A 5 6.02 25.85 -58.53
CA ASP A 5 5.14 24.66 -58.53
C ASP A 5 5.62 23.45 -59.35
N SER A 6 6.15 22.43 -58.68
CA SER A 6 5.79 21.04 -59.02
C SER A 6 5.98 20.13 -57.81
N SER A 7 4.83 19.67 -57.32
CA SER A 7 4.61 18.60 -56.35
C SER A 7 4.90 17.22 -56.96
N LEU A 8 5.51 16.31 -56.18
CA LEU A 8 5.40 14.87 -56.37
C LEU A 8 5.59 14.14 -55.02
N GLU A 9 4.51 13.52 -54.55
CA GLU A 9 4.45 12.65 -53.37
C GLU A 9 4.43 11.16 -53.78
N ILE A 10 5.28 10.36 -53.10
CA ILE A 10 5.04 9.02 -52.47
C ILE A 10 4.94 7.79 -53.42
N PRO A 11 5.56 6.60 -53.13
CA PRO A 11 5.44 5.90 -51.83
C PRO A 11 6.64 5.17 -51.19
N LEU A 12 6.47 5.03 -49.87
CA LEU A 12 6.89 3.98 -48.92
C LEU A 12 7.94 2.93 -49.37
N ALA A 13 8.98 2.82 -48.54
CA ALA A 13 9.53 1.53 -48.13
C ALA A 13 9.88 1.60 -46.62
N GLU A 14 9.36 0.64 -45.85
CA GLU A 14 9.77 0.35 -44.48
C GLU A 14 11.16 -0.29 -44.52
N ASP A 15 12.18 0.36 -43.94
CA ASP A 15 13.48 -0.27 -43.73
C ASP A 15 13.57 -0.80 -42.29
N THR A 16 13.43 -2.11 -42.16
CA THR A 16 13.79 -2.85 -40.95
C THR A 16 15.32 -3.03 -40.98
N ILE A 17 16.05 -2.43 -40.05
CA ILE A 17 17.49 -2.68 -39.90
C ILE A 17 17.66 -3.95 -39.08
N ASP A 18 18.03 -5.04 -39.74
CA ASP A 18 18.53 -6.26 -39.09
C ASP A 18 20.06 -6.16 -39.05
N SER A 19 20.66 -6.04 -37.86
CA SER A 19 22.12 -5.94 -37.71
C SER A 19 22.65 -7.12 -36.88
N SER A 20 23.25 -8.09 -37.55
CA SER A 20 24.11 -9.10 -36.93
C SER A 20 25.53 -8.55 -36.81
N LEU A 21 26.02 -8.35 -35.58
CA LEU A 21 27.41 -7.95 -35.33
C LEU A 21 28.21 -9.18 -34.89
N GLU A 22 29.04 -9.72 -35.77
CA GLU A 22 29.90 -10.86 -35.48
C GLU A 22 31.30 -10.32 -35.10
N THR A 23 31.68 -10.40 -33.82
CA THR A 23 33.01 -10.00 -33.35
C THR A 23 33.82 -11.24 -33.00
N SER A 24 34.87 -11.51 -33.79
CA SER A 24 35.92 -12.47 -33.43
C SER A 24 37.14 -11.70 -32.93
N LEU A 25 37.62 -12.04 -31.73
CA LEU A 25 38.88 -11.52 -31.18
C LEU A 25 39.84 -12.70 -31.01
N THR A 26 40.97 -12.65 -31.71
CA THR A 26 42.08 -13.60 -31.54
C THR A 26 43.02 -13.13 -30.44
N GLU A 27 43.35 -14.05 -29.54
CA GLU A 27 44.45 -14.08 -28.56
C GLU A 27 45.15 -12.75 -28.24
N ASP A 28 44.83 -12.18 -27.08
CA ASP A 28 45.79 -11.76 -26.04
C ASP A 28 45.00 -11.28 -24.81
N THR A 29 45.58 -11.39 -23.61
CA THR A 29 44.91 -11.08 -22.33
C THR A 29 44.37 -9.64 -22.29
N ILE A 30 43.04 -9.47 -22.30
CA ILE A 30 42.38 -8.16 -22.22
C ILE A 30 41.54 -8.08 -20.94
N ASN A 31 41.92 -7.19 -20.02
CA ASN A 31 40.98 -6.63 -19.05
C ASN A 31 40.18 -5.54 -19.77
N SER A 32 38.94 -5.81 -20.14
CA SER A 32 38.03 -4.80 -20.72
C SER A 32 36.85 -4.55 -19.80
N SER A 33 36.60 -3.27 -19.51
CA SER A 33 35.33 -2.76 -19.00
C SER A 33 34.56 -2.20 -20.19
N LEU A 34 33.45 -2.82 -20.55
CA LEU A 34 32.57 -2.36 -21.64
C LEU A 34 31.41 -1.55 -21.03
N GLU A 35 31.35 -0.26 -21.31
CA GLU A 35 30.24 0.61 -20.93
C GLU A 35 29.41 0.90 -22.19
N ILE A 36 28.22 0.29 -22.28
CA ILE A 36 27.29 0.53 -23.41
C ILE A 36 26.17 1.43 -22.92
N SER A 37 26.04 2.59 -23.57
CA SER A 37 24.94 3.55 -23.43
C SER A 37 24.20 3.60 -24.76
N LEU A 38 22.91 3.24 -24.77
CA LEU A 38 22.06 3.30 -25.96
C LEU A 38 20.88 4.25 -25.70
N MET A 39 20.70 5.22 -26.60
CA MET A 39 19.49 6.05 -26.66
C MET A 39 18.39 5.33 -27.44
N GLU A 40 17.14 5.63 -27.05
CA GLU A 40 15.86 5.11 -27.54
C GLU A 40 15.80 4.86 -29.06
N ASP A 41 15.54 3.60 -29.44
CA ASP A 41 14.46 3.17 -30.34
C ASP A 41 14.46 1.62 -30.41
N THR A 42 13.34 1.01 -30.82
CA THR A 42 13.08 -0.44 -30.69
C THR A 42 14.10 -1.29 -31.48
N ILE A 43 14.89 -2.13 -30.80
CA ILE A 43 15.92 -3.00 -31.41
C ILE A 43 15.57 -4.48 -31.17
N ASN A 44 15.37 -5.25 -32.24
CA ASN A 44 15.57 -6.70 -32.22
C ASN A 44 17.06 -6.97 -32.48
N SER A 45 17.79 -7.53 -31.51
CA SER A 45 19.18 -7.93 -31.72
C SER A 45 19.37 -9.40 -31.30
N SER A 46 20.01 -10.17 -32.17
CA SER A 46 20.60 -11.46 -31.83
C SER A 46 22.07 -11.21 -31.49
N LEU A 47 22.49 -11.58 -30.28
CA LEU A 47 23.88 -11.52 -29.86
C LEU A 47 24.44 -12.95 -29.85
N GLU A 48 25.31 -13.25 -30.80
CA GLU A 48 26.00 -14.54 -30.91
C GLU A 48 27.41 -14.37 -30.36
N THR A 49 27.63 -14.74 -29.10
CA THR A 49 28.97 -14.75 -28.50
C THR A 49 29.47 -16.19 -28.46
N SER A 50 30.49 -16.49 -29.26
CA SER A 50 31.31 -17.69 -29.08
C SER A 50 32.44 -17.38 -28.09
N LEU A 51 32.56 -18.16 -27.02
CA LEU A 51 33.65 -18.07 -26.05
C LEU A 51 34.36 -19.43 -26.03
N THR A 52 35.58 -19.47 -26.55
CA THR A 52 36.53 -20.57 -26.31
C THR A 52 37.17 -20.38 -24.93
N GLU A 53 37.35 -21.50 -24.22
CA GLU A 53 37.88 -21.58 -22.86
C GLU A 53 39.09 -20.68 -22.61
N ASP A 54 38.98 -19.74 -21.66
CA ASP A 54 39.99 -19.50 -20.64
C ASP A 54 39.42 -18.58 -19.54
N THR A 55 39.95 -18.72 -18.33
CA THR A 55 39.43 -18.16 -17.07
C THR A 55 39.26 -16.63 -17.10
N ILE A 56 38.02 -16.11 -17.06
CA ILE A 56 37.72 -14.66 -17.00
C ILE A 56 36.96 -14.30 -15.72
N ASN A 57 37.51 -13.36 -14.93
CA ASN A 57 36.75 -12.60 -13.93
C ASN A 57 36.14 -11.38 -14.63
N SER A 58 34.85 -11.40 -14.98
CA SER A 58 34.13 -10.21 -15.45
C SER A 58 33.06 -9.79 -14.44
N SER A 59 32.97 -8.47 -14.19
CA SER A 59 31.90 -7.83 -13.45
C SER A 59 30.98 -7.12 -14.43
N LEU A 60 29.78 -7.65 -14.65
CA LEU A 60 28.77 -7.05 -15.51
C LEU A 60 27.82 -6.20 -14.64
N GLU A 61 27.79 -4.89 -14.87
CA GLU A 61 26.85 -3.97 -14.22
C GLU A 61 25.87 -3.45 -15.29
N THR A 62 24.70 -4.08 -15.41
CA THR A 62 23.62 -3.63 -16.29
C THR A 62 22.61 -2.80 -15.50
N SER A 63 22.41 -1.53 -15.86
CA SER A 63 21.24 -0.76 -15.41
C SER A 63 20.15 -0.82 -16.48
N LEU A 64 18.98 -1.35 -16.17
CA LEU A 64 17.83 -1.37 -17.06
C LEU A 64 16.61 -0.77 -16.36
N THR A 65 16.04 0.27 -16.95
CA THR A 65 14.67 0.73 -16.71
C THR A 65 13.72 -0.08 -17.60
N GLU A 66 12.57 -0.46 -17.04
CA GLU A 66 11.55 -1.34 -17.64
C GLU A 66 11.21 -0.96 -19.09
N ASP A 67 11.40 -1.88 -20.04
CA ASP A 67 10.47 -2.14 -21.15
C ASP A 67 10.72 -3.53 -21.77
N THR A 68 9.64 -4.14 -22.26
CA THR A 68 9.44 -5.56 -22.61
C THR A 68 10.47 -6.16 -23.59
N ILE A 69 11.18 -7.24 -23.21
CA ILE A 69 12.13 -7.96 -24.06
C ILE A 69 11.59 -9.36 -24.42
N ASN A 70 11.49 -9.67 -25.71
CA ASN A 70 11.46 -11.04 -26.24
C ASN A 70 12.88 -11.38 -26.73
N SER A 71 13.63 -12.22 -26.02
CA SER A 71 14.87 -12.81 -26.55
C SER A 71 14.77 -14.33 -26.56
N SER A 72 15.15 -14.93 -27.69
CA SER A 72 15.29 -16.37 -27.89
C SER A 72 16.76 -16.73 -27.73
N LEU A 73 17.09 -17.49 -26.68
CA LEU A 73 18.43 -17.98 -26.39
C LEU A 73 18.59 -19.39 -26.99
N GLU A 74 19.38 -19.53 -28.05
CA GLU A 74 19.74 -20.83 -28.61
C GLU A 74 21.14 -21.18 -28.11
N THR A 75 21.25 -22.24 -27.29
CA THR A 75 22.54 -22.73 -26.77
C THR A 75 22.90 -24.00 -27.53
N SER A 76 24.02 -23.98 -28.26
CA SER A 76 24.63 -25.18 -28.82
C SER A 76 25.59 -25.77 -27.78
N LEU A 77 25.29 -27.00 -27.33
CA LEU A 77 26.16 -27.77 -26.45
C LEU A 77 27.03 -28.67 -27.33
N THR A 78 28.33 -28.38 -27.38
CA THR A 78 29.34 -29.36 -27.80
C THR A 78 29.77 -30.14 -26.56
N ASP A 79 29.62 -31.46 -26.63
CA ASP A 79 30.04 -32.43 -25.62
C ASP A 79 31.51 -32.22 -25.22
N ASP A 80 31.79 -32.10 -23.92
CA ASP A 80 32.70 -33.02 -23.22
C ASP A 80 32.78 -32.78 -21.70
N THR A 81 32.50 -33.86 -20.95
CA THR A 81 32.83 -34.12 -19.53
C THR A 81 32.04 -33.41 -18.42
N ILE A 82 30.78 -33.83 -18.22
CA ILE A 82 30.04 -33.64 -16.97
C ILE A 82 30.50 -34.70 -15.95
N ASN A 83 31.06 -34.28 -14.82
CA ASN A 83 31.18 -35.13 -13.63
C ASN A 83 30.52 -34.45 -12.43
N SER A 84 29.19 -34.57 -12.36
CA SER A 84 28.41 -34.38 -11.13
C SER A 84 27.06 -35.07 -11.33
N SER A 85 27.02 -36.33 -10.92
CA SER A 85 25.85 -37.19 -10.81
C SER A 85 24.67 -36.53 -10.09
N LEU A 86 23.56 -36.34 -10.82
CA LEU A 86 22.21 -36.34 -10.24
C LEU A 86 21.31 -37.19 -11.14
N GLU A 87 21.18 -38.45 -10.76
CA GLU A 87 20.33 -39.44 -11.41
C GLU A 87 18.87 -39.18 -10.99
N THR A 88 18.06 -38.66 -11.91
CA THR A 88 16.60 -38.80 -11.86
C THR A 88 16.10 -39.16 -13.25
N SER A 89 15.60 -40.38 -13.39
CA SER A 89 14.99 -40.96 -14.58
C SER A 89 13.85 -40.10 -15.12
N LEU A 90 13.99 -39.63 -16.36
CA LEU A 90 12.89 -39.02 -17.13
C LEU A 90 12.36 -40.08 -18.11
N THR A 91 11.15 -40.57 -17.85
CA THR A 91 10.28 -41.11 -18.89
C THR A 91 9.58 -39.94 -19.55
N ASP A 92 9.64 -39.91 -20.88
CA ASP A 92 9.01 -38.92 -21.76
C ASP A 92 7.56 -38.61 -21.35
N ASP A 93 7.30 -37.37 -20.98
CA ASP A 93 6.03 -36.69 -21.24
C ASP A 93 6.24 -35.17 -21.20
N THR A 94 5.82 -34.54 -22.29
CA THR A 94 5.79 -33.12 -22.65
C THR A 94 5.88 -32.12 -21.48
N ILE A 95 7.06 -31.53 -21.27
CA ILE A 95 7.25 -30.43 -20.32
C ILE A 95 6.98 -29.10 -21.03
N ASN A 96 5.78 -28.56 -20.85
CA ASN A 96 5.52 -27.14 -21.07
C ASN A 96 6.13 -26.35 -19.89
N SER A 97 7.45 -26.19 -19.88
CA SER A 97 8.20 -25.53 -18.80
C SER A 97 8.14 -24.01 -19.00
N SER A 98 7.11 -23.39 -18.45
CA SER A 98 7.25 -22.00 -17.99
C SER A 98 8.26 -22.03 -16.83
N LEU A 99 9.44 -21.44 -17.00
CA LEU A 99 10.40 -21.30 -15.90
C LEU A 99 9.77 -20.44 -14.81
N GLU A 100 9.17 -21.06 -13.80
CA GLU A 100 8.74 -20.37 -12.59
C GLU A 100 9.98 -20.02 -11.76
N ILE A 101 10.37 -18.73 -11.80
CA ILE A 101 11.37 -18.21 -10.86
C ILE A 101 10.88 -18.50 -9.44
N PRO A 102 11.68 -19.15 -8.58
CA PRO A 102 11.25 -19.47 -7.23
C PRO A 102 10.94 -18.19 -6.46
N LEU A 103 9.75 -18.14 -5.85
CA LEU A 103 9.36 -17.03 -4.98
C LEU A 103 10.36 -16.86 -3.84
N THR A 104 10.73 -15.61 -3.59
CA THR A 104 11.49 -15.24 -2.39
C THR A 104 10.67 -15.53 -1.13
N GLU A 105 11.34 -15.69 0.01
CA GLU A 105 10.66 -15.91 1.29
C GLU A 105 9.71 -14.76 1.65
N ASP A 106 10.10 -13.51 1.37
CA ASP A 106 9.23 -12.34 1.61
C ASP A 106 8.03 -12.29 0.68
N GLU A 107 8.14 -12.74 -0.57
CA GLU A 107 6.97 -12.89 -1.47
C GLU A 107 6.02 -13.98 -0.98
N LYS A 108 6.53 -15.12 -0.49
CA LYS A 108 5.69 -16.16 0.13
C LYS A 108 4.94 -15.63 1.34
N ILE A 109 5.63 -14.85 2.19
CA ILE A 109 5.01 -14.16 3.34
C ILE A 109 3.94 -13.17 2.86
N ASN A 110 4.24 -12.35 1.84
CA ASN A 110 3.28 -11.39 1.32
C ASN A 110 2.02 -12.08 0.76
N ILE A 111 2.17 -13.15 -0.02
CA ILE A 111 1.05 -13.93 -0.56
C ILE A 111 0.17 -14.49 0.58
N LYS A 112 0.78 -14.99 1.67
CA LYS A 112 0.04 -15.47 2.85
C LYS A 112 -0.85 -14.39 3.48
N TYR A 113 -0.43 -13.13 3.51
CA TYR A 113 -1.14 -12.06 4.24
C TYR A 113 -2.00 -11.14 3.36
N CYS A 114 -1.61 -10.91 2.11
CA CYS A 114 -2.31 -10.02 1.19
C CYS A 114 -2.61 -10.62 -0.19
N GLN A 115 -2.21 -11.86 -0.46
CA GLN A 115 -2.43 -12.57 -1.75
C GLN A 115 -1.74 -11.92 -2.95
N GLU A 116 -0.69 -11.13 -2.70
CA GLU A 116 0.12 -10.47 -3.72
C GLU A 116 1.60 -10.63 -3.38
N LYS A 117 2.47 -10.56 -4.39
CA LYS A 117 3.94 -10.60 -4.19
C LYS A 117 4.44 -9.43 -3.34
N ILE A 118 3.79 -8.28 -3.43
CA ILE A 118 4.08 -7.08 -2.64
C ILE A 118 2.81 -6.63 -1.95
N CYS A 119 2.84 -6.55 -0.62
CA CYS A 119 1.71 -6.02 0.13
C CYS A 119 1.73 -4.49 0.22
N LYS A 120 0.64 -3.86 -0.22
CA LYS A 120 0.43 -2.41 -0.05
C LYS A 120 -0.62 -2.14 1.02
N PHE A 121 -0.19 -1.56 2.14
CA PHE A 121 -1.04 -1.31 3.31
C PHE A 121 -1.28 0.18 3.56
N LEU A 122 -2.50 0.51 3.99
CA LEU A 122 -2.86 1.76 4.65
C LEU A 122 -3.19 1.47 6.12
N PHE A 123 -2.47 2.09 7.05
CA PHE A 123 -2.66 1.89 8.48
C PHE A 123 -3.04 3.20 9.20
N PRO A 124 -4.34 3.49 9.38
CA PRO A 124 -4.82 4.63 10.17
C PRO A 124 -4.71 4.32 11.68
N TYR A 125 -3.48 4.23 12.17
CA TYR A 125 -3.16 3.67 13.48
C TYR A 125 -3.69 4.50 14.67
N GLN A 126 -4.14 5.73 14.45
CA GLN A 126 -4.85 6.50 15.45
C GLN A 126 -5.98 7.30 14.82
N GLN A 127 -7.21 6.96 15.21
CA GLN A 127 -8.41 7.67 14.82
C GLN A 127 -8.83 8.69 15.89
N PRO A 128 -9.45 9.80 15.50
CA PRO A 128 -10.04 10.74 16.44
C PRO A 128 -11.43 10.27 16.88
N GLU A 129 -11.89 10.86 17.98
CA GLU A 129 -13.23 10.67 18.56
C GLU A 129 -13.53 9.24 19.08
N GLN A 130 -14.71 9.09 19.66
CA GLN A 130 -15.19 7.86 20.28
C GLN A 130 -16.46 7.32 19.59
N GLU A 131 -16.69 6.01 19.71
CA GLU A 131 -17.94 5.30 19.36
C GLU A 131 -18.38 5.52 17.89
N THR A 132 -19.62 5.97 17.69
CA THR A 132 -20.25 6.20 16.39
C THR A 132 -19.39 7.07 15.48
N ARG A 133 -18.63 8.01 16.03
CA ARG A 133 -17.75 8.87 15.23
C ARG A 133 -16.49 8.15 14.74
N ALA A 134 -15.93 7.25 15.55
CA ALA A 134 -14.83 6.39 15.11
C ALA A 134 -15.26 5.46 13.94
N ASN A 135 -16.52 5.02 13.92
CA ASN A 135 -17.11 4.32 12.78
C ASN A 135 -17.07 5.19 11.50
N ILE A 136 -17.45 6.46 11.61
CA ILE A 136 -17.39 7.41 10.48
C ILE A 136 -15.97 7.58 9.97
N HIS A 137 -14.99 7.76 10.86
CA HIS A 137 -13.58 7.86 10.48
C HIS A 137 -13.08 6.59 9.79
N THR A 138 -13.45 5.40 10.29
CA THR A 138 -13.11 4.14 9.62
C THR A 138 -13.66 4.10 8.19
N ARG A 139 -14.92 4.49 7.98
CA ARG A 139 -15.52 4.58 6.62
C ARG A 139 -14.83 5.60 5.72
N ALA A 140 -14.35 6.71 6.28
CA ALA A 140 -13.54 7.69 5.58
C ALA A 140 -12.19 7.10 5.14
N TYR A 141 -11.54 6.29 5.98
CA TYR A 141 -10.30 5.59 5.60
C TYR A 141 -10.50 4.50 4.55
N ILE A 142 -11.68 3.88 4.46
CA ILE A 142 -12.00 2.96 3.37
C ILE A 142 -12.01 3.69 2.02
N ARG A 143 -12.48 4.94 1.99
CA ARG A 143 -12.40 5.77 0.77
C ARG A 143 -10.96 6.11 0.43
N LEU A 144 -10.15 6.49 1.42
CA LEU A 144 -8.73 6.76 1.19
C LEU A 144 -7.95 5.52 0.73
N ALA A 145 -8.20 4.35 1.34
CA ALA A 145 -7.60 3.08 0.94
C ALA A 145 -7.90 2.75 -0.52
N ARG A 146 -9.14 2.99 -0.96
CA ARG A 146 -9.56 2.83 -2.36
C ARG A 146 -8.78 3.76 -3.28
N SER A 147 -8.72 5.05 -2.95
CA SER A 147 -8.00 6.05 -3.75
C SER A 147 -6.49 5.78 -3.86
N LEU A 148 -5.92 5.09 -2.87
CA LEU A 148 -4.52 4.67 -2.84
C LEU A 148 -4.28 3.26 -3.40
N ASN A 149 -5.34 2.50 -3.72
CA ASN A 149 -5.28 1.07 -4.05
C ASN A 149 -4.51 0.23 -3.01
N ARG A 150 -4.93 0.31 -1.75
CA ARG A 150 -4.25 -0.34 -0.61
C ARG A 150 -5.19 -1.17 0.24
N THR A 151 -4.65 -2.26 0.80
CA THR A 151 -5.30 -3.03 1.85
C THR A 151 -5.39 -2.20 3.12
N LEU A 152 -6.59 -2.07 3.69
CA LEU A 152 -6.78 -1.30 4.93
C LEU A 152 -6.46 -2.16 6.16
N VAL A 153 -5.50 -1.71 6.95
CA VAL A 153 -5.24 -2.27 8.29
C VAL A 153 -6.28 -1.74 9.26
N LEU A 154 -7.02 -2.64 9.89
CA LEU A 154 -8.03 -2.34 10.90
C LEU A 154 -7.36 -2.25 12.29
N PRO A 155 -7.23 -1.04 12.88
CA PRO A 155 -6.57 -0.88 14.17
C PRO A 155 -7.38 -1.55 15.29
N ASN A 156 -6.70 -1.86 16.40
CA ASN A 156 -7.36 -2.36 17.59
C ASN A 156 -8.38 -1.35 18.17
N VAL A 157 -9.28 -1.86 19.00
CA VAL A 157 -10.36 -1.12 19.66
C VAL A 157 -10.35 -1.27 21.17
N GLY A 158 -10.86 -0.26 21.87
CA GLY A 158 -10.93 -0.25 23.33
C GLY A 158 -11.21 1.13 23.90
N GLY A 159 -11.90 1.19 25.04
CA GLY A 159 -12.30 2.47 25.67
C GLY A 159 -13.10 3.37 24.72
N SER A 160 -13.95 2.75 23.90
CA SER A 160 -14.74 3.41 22.85
C SER A 160 -13.91 4.07 21.74
N LYS A 161 -12.62 3.72 21.56
CA LYS A 161 -11.74 4.28 20.53
C LYS A 161 -11.21 3.19 19.59
N VAL A 162 -10.71 3.63 18.43
CA VAL A 162 -10.02 2.81 17.42
C VAL A 162 -8.60 3.36 17.25
N ARG A 163 -7.59 2.63 17.75
CA ARG A 163 -6.17 3.04 17.73
C ARG A 163 -5.25 1.86 18.03
N ALA A 164 -4.01 1.94 17.58
CA ALA A 164 -3.00 0.88 17.69
C ALA A 164 -2.75 0.41 19.12
N CYS A 165 -2.72 1.35 20.08
CA CYS A 165 -2.55 1.04 21.51
C CYS A 165 -3.74 0.33 22.17
N SER A 166 -4.84 0.09 21.47
CA SER A 166 -6.01 -0.52 22.11
C SER A 166 -5.82 -2.02 22.30
N LEU A 167 -6.49 -2.56 23.31
CA LEU A 167 -6.29 -3.94 23.78
C LEU A 167 -6.91 -4.98 22.86
N TYR A 168 -8.10 -4.71 22.31
CA TYR A 168 -8.88 -5.73 21.62
C TYR A 168 -8.76 -5.61 20.10
N PRO A 169 -8.76 -6.71 19.34
CA PRO A 169 -8.80 -6.63 17.89
C PRO A 169 -10.11 -5.99 17.40
N PHE A 170 -10.10 -5.50 16.15
CA PHE A 170 -11.21 -4.71 15.60
C PHE A 170 -12.58 -5.44 15.61
N ASP A 171 -12.58 -6.77 15.48
CA ASP A 171 -13.76 -7.62 15.52
C ASP A 171 -14.44 -7.72 16.90
N PHE A 172 -13.74 -7.29 17.96
CA PHE A 172 -14.34 -7.13 19.27
C PHE A 172 -15.52 -6.14 19.18
N TYR A 173 -15.33 -4.96 18.59
CA TYR A 173 -16.43 -4.01 18.41
C TYR A 173 -17.27 -4.28 17.17
N TYR A 174 -16.66 -4.62 16.03
CA TYR A 174 -17.34 -4.56 14.73
C TYR A 174 -17.43 -5.91 14.03
N ASN A 175 -18.42 -6.08 13.16
CA ASN A 175 -18.55 -7.27 12.34
C ASN A 175 -17.70 -7.13 11.06
N ILE A 176 -16.53 -7.78 11.04
CA ILE A 176 -15.60 -7.71 9.89
C ILE A 176 -16.19 -8.41 8.65
N ASP A 177 -16.95 -9.49 8.78
CA ASP A 177 -17.52 -10.18 7.63
C ASP A 177 -18.62 -9.34 6.96
N ALA A 178 -19.44 -8.66 7.76
CA ALA A 178 -20.39 -7.68 7.26
C ALA A 178 -19.66 -6.49 6.61
N LEU A 179 -18.53 -6.05 7.17
CA LEU A 179 -17.71 -4.99 6.59
C LEU A 179 -17.17 -5.41 5.20
N ARG A 180 -16.60 -6.61 5.07
CA ARG A 180 -16.11 -7.16 3.80
C ARG A 180 -17.22 -7.24 2.75
N LYS A 181 -18.42 -7.71 3.14
CA LYS A 181 -19.59 -7.76 2.26
C LYS A 181 -20.06 -6.37 1.81
N GLN A 182 -19.91 -5.34 2.65
CA GLN A 182 -20.27 -3.97 2.30
C GLN A 182 -19.27 -3.29 1.35
N TYR A 183 -18.02 -3.72 1.35
CA TYR A 183 -16.93 -3.17 0.55
C TYR A 183 -16.10 -4.28 -0.10
N PRO A 184 -16.68 -5.01 -1.08
CA PRO A 184 -16.02 -6.16 -1.70
C PRO A 184 -14.78 -5.79 -2.52
N ASP A 185 -14.70 -4.52 -2.92
CA ASP A 185 -13.60 -3.95 -3.70
C ASP A 185 -12.38 -3.54 -2.83
N ILE A 186 -12.49 -3.68 -1.50
CA ILE A 186 -11.43 -3.30 -0.57
C ILE A 186 -10.99 -4.51 0.25
N ARG A 187 -9.68 -4.74 0.27
CA ARG A 187 -9.06 -5.73 1.15
C ARG A 187 -8.87 -5.16 2.55
N PHE A 188 -9.07 -6.02 3.55
CA PHE A 188 -8.92 -5.68 4.97
C PHE A 188 -8.04 -6.69 5.69
N ILE A 189 -7.13 -6.20 6.53
CA ILE A 189 -6.35 -7.02 7.46
C ILE A 189 -6.50 -6.48 8.88
N THR A 190 -6.65 -7.35 9.86
CA THR A 190 -6.70 -6.93 11.28
C THR A 190 -5.30 -6.58 11.77
N GLN A 191 -5.17 -5.60 12.66
CA GLN A 191 -3.87 -5.22 13.24
C GLN A 191 -3.04 -6.40 13.80
N PRO A 192 -3.59 -7.41 14.49
CA PRO A 192 -2.80 -8.57 14.92
C PRO A 192 -2.19 -9.35 13.75
N LYS A 193 -2.95 -9.59 12.68
CA LYS A 193 -2.41 -10.22 11.46
C LYS A 193 -1.36 -9.35 10.76
N PHE A 194 -1.57 -8.04 10.74
CA PHE A 194 -0.57 -7.10 10.22
C PHE A 194 0.72 -7.10 11.06
N PHE A 195 0.60 -7.20 12.38
CA PHE A 195 1.75 -7.36 13.29
C PHE A 195 2.54 -8.63 12.96
N GLU A 196 1.88 -9.77 12.80
CA GLU A 196 2.56 -11.02 12.41
C GLU A 196 3.23 -10.91 11.04
N TRP A 197 2.59 -10.26 10.05
CA TRP A 197 3.23 -9.96 8.77
C TRP A 197 4.54 -9.18 8.95
N THR A 198 4.54 -8.10 9.74
CA THR A 198 5.79 -7.33 9.98
C THR A 198 6.88 -8.16 10.66
N LYS A 199 6.48 -9.12 11.49
CA LYS A 199 7.40 -9.97 12.26
C LYS A 199 8.02 -11.09 11.41
N GLU A 200 7.25 -11.65 10.47
CA GLU A 200 7.73 -12.72 9.59
C GLU A 200 8.67 -12.21 8.49
N ARG A 201 8.50 -10.96 8.05
CA ARG A 201 9.33 -10.33 7.00
C ARG A 201 10.83 -10.36 7.34
N LYS A 202 11.63 -10.76 6.36
CA LYS A 202 13.10 -10.75 6.41
C LYS A 202 13.64 -9.33 6.22
N VAL A 203 13.10 -8.61 5.25
CA VAL A 203 13.44 -7.21 5.01
C VAL A 203 12.40 -6.31 5.64
N ARG A 204 12.86 -5.40 6.51
CA ARG A 204 12.00 -4.45 7.24
C ARG A 204 11.35 -3.46 6.26
N PRO A 205 10.03 -3.47 6.06
CA PRO A 205 9.38 -2.57 5.10
C PRO A 205 9.52 -1.11 5.51
N ILE A 206 9.74 -0.22 4.54
CA ILE A 206 9.73 1.23 4.79
C ILE A 206 8.28 1.71 4.91
N ALA A 207 7.99 2.41 6.00
CA ALA A 207 6.67 2.92 6.30
C ALA A 207 6.65 4.45 6.25
N GLN A 208 5.95 5.01 5.26
CA GLN A 208 5.66 6.43 5.19
C GLN A 208 4.79 6.82 6.37
N HIS A 209 5.11 7.93 7.01
CA HIS A 209 4.40 8.40 8.18
C HIS A 209 3.80 9.80 7.99
N SER A 210 2.53 9.97 8.33
CA SER A 210 1.85 11.27 8.20
C SER A 210 0.89 11.54 9.36
N TRP A 211 0.88 12.78 9.82
CA TRP A 211 0.02 13.25 10.90
C TRP A 211 -0.94 14.32 10.40
N MET A 212 -2.22 14.19 10.74
CA MET A 212 -3.25 15.20 10.49
C MET A 212 -3.66 15.85 11.81
N PHE A 213 -3.46 17.17 11.91
CA PHE A 213 -3.83 17.96 13.09
C PHE A 213 -4.76 19.11 12.75
N ARG A 214 -5.44 19.60 13.80
CA ARG A 214 -6.16 20.86 13.73
C ARG A 214 -5.17 22.01 13.70
N ASP A 215 -5.35 22.90 12.74
CA ASP A 215 -4.64 24.18 12.69
C ASP A 215 -5.19 25.15 13.72
N PHE A 216 -4.29 25.96 14.29
CA PHE A 216 -4.62 27.05 15.21
C PHE A 216 -4.24 28.40 14.57
N GLY A 217 -4.96 29.48 14.92
CA GLY A 217 -4.68 30.83 14.42
C GLY A 217 -5.46 31.21 13.15
N ASN A 218 -4.79 31.84 12.17
CA ASN A 218 -5.41 32.39 10.95
C ASN A 218 -5.00 31.62 9.66
N GLN A 219 -4.51 30.38 9.77
CA GLN A 219 -4.11 29.59 8.61
C GLN A 219 -5.32 28.93 7.93
N ASN A 220 -5.77 29.53 6.82
CA ASN A 220 -6.88 29.02 6.00
C ASN A 220 -6.45 28.12 4.83
N ILE A 221 -5.15 27.85 4.71
CA ILE A 221 -4.53 27.19 3.56
C ILE A 221 -4.21 25.74 3.92
N ILE A 222 -4.49 24.83 2.99
CA ILE A 222 -4.10 23.42 3.09
C ILE A 222 -2.61 23.32 2.73
N LYS A 223 -1.77 22.73 3.59
CA LYS A 223 -0.33 22.59 3.35
C LYS A 223 0.24 21.30 3.94
N VAL A 224 1.44 20.95 3.50
CA VAL A 224 2.25 19.85 4.06
C VAL A 224 3.53 20.41 4.64
N GLU A 225 3.89 19.98 5.84
CA GLU A 225 5.21 20.20 6.44
C GLU A 225 5.99 18.88 6.40
N GLU A 226 7.18 18.90 5.81
CA GLU A 226 8.00 17.70 5.59
C GLU A 226 9.02 17.49 6.72
N GLY A 227 9.35 16.22 6.99
CA GLY A 227 10.58 15.87 7.72
C GLY A 227 10.60 16.14 9.22
N VAL A 228 9.44 16.18 9.91
CA VAL A 228 9.43 16.41 11.36
C VAL A 228 9.97 15.18 12.10
N GLU A 229 10.98 15.39 12.94
CA GLU A 229 11.71 14.31 13.61
C GLU A 229 10.78 13.45 14.48
N PHE A 230 10.84 12.15 14.21
CA PHE A 230 10.02 11.16 14.90
C PHE A 230 10.82 10.32 15.89
N GLY A 231 11.07 10.91 17.07
CA GLY A 231 11.81 10.29 18.15
C GLY A 231 11.18 9.02 18.73
N HIS A 232 12.03 8.14 19.28
CA HIS A 232 11.65 6.83 19.82
C HIS A 232 10.55 6.87 20.88
N GLN A 233 10.58 7.83 21.81
CA GLN A 233 9.55 7.97 22.85
C GLN A 233 8.15 8.22 22.27
N LYS A 234 8.05 8.98 21.18
CA LYS A 234 6.78 9.21 20.48
C LYS A 234 6.27 7.92 19.82
N LYS A 235 7.15 7.14 19.19
CA LYS A 235 6.81 5.81 18.62
C LYS A 235 6.20 4.88 19.68
N LYS A 236 6.84 4.81 20.85
CA LYS A 236 6.41 3.99 22.00
C LYS A 236 5.07 4.43 22.58
N SER A 237 4.89 5.72 22.83
CA SER A 237 3.61 6.26 23.35
C SER A 237 2.41 6.06 22.42
N LEU A 238 2.69 5.82 21.13
CA LEU A 238 1.69 5.53 20.10
C LEU A 238 1.56 4.03 19.78
N CYS A 239 2.35 3.19 20.47
CA CYS A 239 2.38 1.74 20.30
C CYS A 239 2.61 1.33 18.84
N ILE A 240 3.46 2.07 18.12
CA ILE A 240 3.81 1.72 16.74
C ILE A 240 5.24 1.20 16.62
N ASP A 241 6.02 1.28 17.70
CA ASP A 241 7.30 0.59 17.86
C ASP A 241 7.17 -0.93 17.94
N GLN A 242 5.97 -1.45 18.25
CA GLN A 242 5.69 -2.88 18.22
C GLN A 242 5.80 -3.49 16.80
N PHE A 243 5.60 -2.70 15.75
CA PHE A 243 5.67 -3.19 14.37
C PHE A 243 7.11 -3.10 13.86
N ASN A 244 7.61 -4.19 13.28
CA ASN A 244 8.95 -4.22 12.69
C ASN A 244 8.94 -3.50 11.33
N LEU A 245 8.86 -2.17 11.35
CA LEU A 245 8.75 -1.27 10.17
C LEU A 245 9.78 -0.16 10.21
N ASN A 246 10.44 0.17 9.11
CA ASN A 246 11.35 1.31 9.03
C ASN A 246 10.52 2.59 8.88
N ILE A 247 10.06 3.14 10.01
CA ILE A 247 9.13 4.28 10.04
C ILE A 247 9.90 5.58 9.83
N THR A 248 9.57 6.28 8.74
CA THR A 248 10.16 7.57 8.37
C THR A 248 9.84 8.66 9.40
N ASN A 249 10.52 9.81 9.28
CA ASN A 249 10.00 11.04 9.87
C ASN A 249 8.60 11.34 9.33
N TYR A 250 7.79 12.07 10.11
CA TYR A 250 6.40 12.29 9.73
C TYR A 250 6.22 13.60 8.96
N LYS A 251 5.31 13.54 8.00
CA LYS A 251 4.75 14.72 7.35
C LYS A 251 3.59 15.24 8.16
N VAL A 252 3.43 16.55 8.29
CA VAL A 252 2.23 17.15 8.88
C VAL A 252 1.32 17.66 7.78
N ILE A 253 0.09 17.14 7.75
CA ILE A 253 -0.95 17.59 6.84
C ILE A 253 -1.85 18.57 7.61
N HIS A 254 -1.84 19.81 7.15
CA HIS A 254 -2.64 20.91 7.68
C HIS A 254 -3.89 21.09 6.82
N PRO A 255 -5.10 20.81 7.34
CA PRO A 255 -6.35 20.87 6.56
C PRO A 255 -6.93 22.30 6.42
N GLY A 256 -6.33 23.30 7.06
CA GLY A 256 -6.80 24.68 7.13
C GLY A 256 -8.03 24.88 8.03
N ILE A 257 -8.22 26.10 8.51
CA ILE A 257 -9.27 26.46 9.50
C ILE A 257 -10.66 26.67 8.86
N LYS A 258 -10.78 26.59 7.52
CA LYS A 258 -12.04 26.84 6.80
C LYS A 258 -13.25 26.13 7.45
N LYS A 259 -14.30 26.92 7.72
CA LYS A 259 -15.53 26.52 8.40
C LYS A 259 -16.25 25.35 7.70
N LYS A 260 -16.18 25.30 6.36
CA LYS A 260 -16.74 24.23 5.52
C LYS A 260 -15.64 23.65 4.63
N LEU A 261 -15.09 22.52 5.06
CA LEU A 261 -14.05 21.80 4.35
C LEU A 261 -14.69 20.99 3.20
N ASN A 262 -14.21 21.17 1.96
CA ASN A 262 -14.62 20.32 0.86
C ASN A 262 -13.95 18.95 1.02
N LYS A 263 -14.75 17.93 1.35
CA LYS A 263 -14.26 16.58 1.66
C LYS A 263 -13.60 15.90 0.45
N GLU A 264 -14.09 16.13 -0.76
CA GLU A 264 -13.52 15.55 -1.99
C GLU A 264 -12.16 16.18 -2.32
N VAL A 265 -12.06 17.50 -2.21
CA VAL A 265 -10.78 18.22 -2.39
C VAL A 265 -9.75 17.74 -1.38
N MET A 266 -10.17 17.52 -0.12
CA MET A 266 -9.28 16.97 0.91
C MET A 266 -8.86 15.53 0.64
N LEU A 267 -9.79 14.67 0.18
CA LEU A 267 -9.47 13.30 -0.17
C LEU A 267 -8.44 13.27 -1.30
N LYS A 268 -8.65 14.07 -2.36
CA LYS A 268 -7.70 14.20 -3.47
C LYS A 268 -6.34 14.70 -2.98
N PHE A 269 -6.31 15.82 -2.27
CA PHE A 269 -5.08 16.40 -1.73
C PHE A 269 -4.28 15.41 -0.87
N VAL A 270 -4.94 14.73 0.07
CA VAL A 270 -4.27 13.74 0.93
C VAL A 270 -3.83 12.53 0.12
N THR A 271 -4.63 12.07 -0.84
CA THR A 271 -4.23 10.96 -1.72
C THR A 271 -2.96 11.32 -2.49
N ASP A 272 -2.92 12.50 -3.12
CA ASP A 272 -1.79 12.94 -3.94
C ASP A 272 -0.52 13.10 -3.08
N THR A 273 -0.66 13.65 -1.87
CA THR A 273 0.44 13.79 -0.88
C THR A 273 1.02 12.45 -0.45
N LEU A 274 0.16 11.44 -0.28
CA LEU A 274 0.56 10.11 0.17
C LEU A 274 1.08 9.23 -0.97
N LYS A 275 0.67 9.50 -2.21
CA LYS A 275 1.17 8.81 -3.40
C LYS A 275 2.58 9.23 -3.78
N THR A 276 3.03 10.43 -3.40
CA THR A 276 4.34 10.95 -3.82
C THR A 276 5.44 9.98 -3.38
N PRO A 277 6.07 9.24 -4.32
CA PRO A 277 7.02 8.21 -3.98
C PRO A 277 8.33 8.85 -3.49
N PRO A 278 9.11 8.16 -2.64
CA PRO A 278 10.52 8.47 -2.47
C PRO A 278 11.26 8.19 -3.79
N MET A 279 12.49 8.69 -3.92
CA MET A 279 13.35 8.43 -5.08
C MET A 279 13.60 6.93 -5.36
N THR A 280 13.20 6.03 -4.45
CA THR A 280 13.45 4.58 -4.46
C THR A 280 12.20 3.72 -4.72
N GLY A 281 11.07 4.29 -5.15
CA GLY A 281 9.83 3.55 -5.44
C GLY A 281 8.75 3.59 -4.35
N GLU A 282 7.55 3.08 -4.61
CA GLU A 282 6.38 3.23 -3.72
C GLU A 282 6.55 2.59 -2.33
N TYR A 283 6.06 3.26 -1.27
CA TYR A 283 6.03 2.69 0.08
C TYR A 283 5.12 1.47 0.17
N GLU A 284 5.57 0.39 0.80
CA GLU A 284 4.72 -0.76 1.12
C GLU A 284 3.66 -0.40 2.19
N VAL A 285 4.02 0.44 3.17
CA VAL A 285 3.14 0.84 4.27
C VAL A 285 2.97 2.34 4.33
N ILE A 286 1.72 2.81 4.36
CA ILE A 286 1.38 4.21 4.64
C ILE A 286 0.68 4.28 6.00
N MET A 287 1.26 5.02 6.93
CA MET A 287 0.77 5.16 8.31
C MET A 287 0.20 6.56 8.54
N ILE A 288 -1.04 6.62 9.03
CA ILE A 288 -1.74 7.88 9.30
C ILE A 288 -2.18 7.98 10.75
N LEU A 289 -1.76 9.06 11.40
CA LEU A 289 -2.39 9.52 12.64
C LEU A 289 -3.29 10.69 12.35
N ASN A 290 -4.50 10.63 12.87
CA ASN A 290 -5.47 11.70 12.72
C ASN A 290 -6.00 12.14 14.07
N LYS A 291 -5.80 13.42 14.40
CA LYS A 291 -6.39 14.07 15.57
C LYS A 291 -7.49 15.07 15.21
N LEU A 292 -7.96 15.08 13.97
CA LEU A 292 -9.03 15.97 13.54
C LEU A 292 -10.40 15.41 13.97
N PRO A 293 -11.13 16.08 14.88
CA PRO A 293 -12.43 15.58 15.34
C PRO A 293 -13.51 15.67 14.23
N ARG A 294 -13.28 16.47 13.18
CA ARG A 294 -14.23 16.61 12.07
C ARG A 294 -13.97 15.56 10.99
N GLU A 295 -15.03 15.17 10.29
CA GLU A 295 -14.93 14.33 9.10
C GLU A 295 -14.16 15.06 7.98
N THR A 296 -12.99 14.54 7.63
CA THR A 296 -12.10 15.13 6.61
C THR A 296 -12.37 14.60 5.21
N PHE A 297 -12.83 13.36 5.09
CA PHE A 297 -13.07 12.71 3.80
C PHE A 297 -14.54 12.33 3.66
N PRO A 298 -15.01 12.10 2.41
CA PRO A 298 -16.32 11.54 2.16
C PRO A 298 -16.42 10.18 2.87
N SER A 299 -17.57 9.87 3.46
CA SER A 299 -17.83 8.56 4.04
C SER A 299 -19.17 8.04 3.53
N SER A 300 -19.29 6.71 3.42
CA SER A 300 -20.56 6.06 3.07
C SER A 300 -21.57 6.28 4.19
N ASN A 301 -22.87 6.33 3.85
CA ASN A 301 -23.93 6.34 4.84
C ASN A 301 -24.15 4.97 5.50
N LYS A 302 -23.69 3.87 4.88
CA LYS A 302 -23.80 2.51 5.44
C LYS A 302 -22.90 2.38 6.68
N VAL A 303 -23.50 2.17 7.84
CA VAL A 303 -22.78 2.05 9.12
C VAL A 303 -22.15 0.67 9.22
N ILE A 304 -20.92 0.60 9.73
CA ILE A 304 -20.28 -0.69 10.00
C ILE A 304 -21.01 -1.34 11.19
N PRO A 305 -21.62 -2.54 11.02
CA PRO A 305 -22.37 -3.18 12.09
C PRO A 305 -21.47 -3.57 13.26
N TYR A 306 -22.00 -3.52 14.48
CA TYR A 306 -21.32 -4.09 15.65
C TYR A 306 -21.21 -5.60 15.53
N SER A 307 -20.26 -6.18 16.28
CA SER A 307 -20.02 -7.61 16.34
C SER A 307 -21.28 -8.37 16.80
N PRO A 308 -21.55 -9.58 16.28
CA PRO A 308 -22.77 -10.32 16.60
C PRO A 308 -22.96 -10.60 18.10
N TYR A 309 -21.87 -10.82 18.84
CA TYR A 309 -21.94 -11.10 20.27
C TYR A 309 -22.40 -9.87 21.07
N ILE A 310 -21.94 -8.65 20.71
CA ILE A 310 -22.42 -7.40 21.34
C ILE A 310 -23.91 -7.24 21.11
N ILE A 311 -24.38 -7.49 19.88
CA ILE A 311 -25.81 -7.40 19.54
C ILE A 311 -26.63 -8.48 20.27
N LYS A 312 -26.09 -9.68 20.44
CA LYS A 312 -26.75 -10.76 21.18
C LYS A 312 -26.90 -10.41 22.66
N GLU A 313 -25.83 -9.95 23.30
CA GLU A 313 -25.85 -9.58 24.72
C GLU A 313 -26.71 -8.33 24.97
N SER A 314 -26.67 -7.33 24.08
CA SER A 314 -27.54 -6.16 24.20
C SER A 314 -29.02 -6.54 24.13
N LYS A 315 -29.42 -7.42 23.20
CA LYS A 315 -30.80 -7.95 23.14
C LYS A 315 -31.20 -8.70 24.41
N LYS A 316 -30.29 -9.50 24.98
CA LYS A 316 -30.53 -10.24 26.23
C LYS A 316 -30.80 -9.28 27.40
N ILE A 317 -30.02 -8.21 27.52
CA ILE A 317 -30.20 -7.17 28.53
C ILE A 317 -31.53 -6.44 28.30
N ILE A 318 -31.79 -5.98 27.07
CA ILE A 318 -33.03 -5.28 26.71
C ILE A 318 -34.25 -6.12 27.08
N ASN A 319 -34.26 -7.41 26.72
CA ASN A 319 -35.39 -8.29 27.01
C ASN A 319 -35.64 -8.49 28.52
N LYS A 320 -34.57 -8.58 29.33
CA LYS A 320 -34.69 -8.66 30.80
C LYS A 320 -35.19 -7.36 31.43
N LEU A 321 -34.84 -6.22 30.83
CA LEU A 321 -35.22 -4.90 31.31
C LEU A 321 -36.57 -4.44 30.78
N LYS A 322 -37.27 -5.19 29.93
CA LYS A 322 -38.62 -4.77 29.51
C LYS A 322 -39.54 -4.67 30.74
N PRO A 323 -40.39 -3.62 30.83
CA PRO A 323 -40.66 -2.59 29.80
C PRO A 323 -39.81 -1.30 29.92
N TYR A 324 -38.75 -1.28 30.73
CA TYR A 324 -37.92 -0.10 30.96
C TYR A 324 -37.16 0.35 29.70
N ILE A 325 -36.97 1.67 29.58
CA ILE A 325 -36.16 2.33 28.55
C ILE A 325 -34.92 2.92 29.23
N ALA A 326 -33.74 2.56 28.73
CA ALA A 326 -32.47 3.17 29.14
C ALA A 326 -32.06 4.25 28.13
N ILE A 327 -31.70 5.44 28.62
CA ILE A 327 -31.28 6.57 27.79
C ILE A 327 -29.87 6.97 28.18
N HIS A 328 -28.93 6.86 27.24
CA HIS A 328 -27.57 7.34 27.42
C HIS A 328 -27.44 8.78 26.90
N TRP A 329 -27.03 9.69 27.79
CA TRP A 329 -26.82 11.10 27.46
C TRP A 329 -25.33 11.39 27.27
N ARG A 330 -25.00 12.00 26.13
CA ARG A 330 -23.68 12.60 25.90
C ARG A 330 -23.62 13.96 26.59
N MET A 331 -22.94 14.00 27.73
CA MET A 331 -22.89 15.17 28.60
C MET A 331 -21.77 16.16 28.23
N GLU A 332 -21.00 15.89 27.17
CA GLU A 332 -19.87 16.72 26.72
C GLU A 332 -20.28 18.18 26.43
N SER A 333 -21.52 18.41 26.00
CA SER A 333 -22.13 19.74 25.83
C SER A 333 -23.50 19.87 26.51
N GLY A 334 -23.84 18.94 27.40
CA GLY A 334 -25.12 18.94 28.10
C GLY A 334 -25.15 19.98 29.22
N GLN A 335 -26.33 20.49 29.56
CA GLN A 335 -26.54 21.33 30.75
C GLN A 335 -27.16 20.46 31.86
N PRO A 336 -26.38 19.98 32.87
CA PRO A 336 -26.88 19.09 33.92
C PRO A 336 -28.19 19.53 34.59
N PRO A 337 -28.40 20.83 34.88
CA PRO A 337 -29.66 21.28 35.49
C PRO A 337 -30.92 21.06 34.62
N LEU A 338 -30.77 20.96 33.29
CA LEU A 338 -31.90 20.73 32.38
C LEU A 338 -32.27 19.25 32.24
N ILE A 339 -31.37 18.32 32.61
CA ILE A 339 -31.55 16.88 32.41
C ILE A 339 -32.83 16.33 33.06
N PRO A 340 -33.17 16.67 34.33
CA PRO A 340 -34.41 16.18 34.94
C PRO A 340 -35.67 16.63 34.18
N LYS A 341 -35.67 17.86 33.64
CA LYS A 341 -36.79 18.39 32.85
C LYS A 341 -36.91 17.67 31.50
N CYS A 342 -35.79 17.45 30.82
CA CYS A 342 -35.76 16.69 29.57
C CYS A 342 -36.21 15.23 29.76
N ALA A 343 -35.72 14.56 30.82
CA ALA A 343 -36.10 13.19 31.14
C ALA A 343 -37.60 13.05 31.42
N LYS A 344 -38.20 13.98 32.18
CA LYS A 344 -39.65 14.01 32.41
C LYS A 344 -40.46 14.15 31.13
N ASN A 345 -39.97 14.92 30.16
CA ASN A 345 -40.67 15.13 28.88
C ASN A 345 -40.56 13.91 27.94
N LEU A 346 -39.49 13.12 28.04
CA LEU A 346 -39.29 11.90 27.23
C LEU A 346 -40.26 10.76 27.55
N ILE A 347 -40.81 10.73 28.77
CA ILE A 347 -41.75 9.69 29.22
C ILE A 347 -43.21 10.08 28.91
N LYS A 348 -43.47 11.34 28.59
CA LYS A 348 -44.82 11.89 28.36
C LYS A 348 -45.27 11.88 26.89
N THR A 349 -44.40 11.46 25.96
CA THR A 349 -44.74 11.15 24.57
C THR A 349 -45.16 9.71 24.44
#